data_AF-A0A4D6GX15-F1
#
_entry.id   AF-A0A4D6GX15-F1
#
_cell.length_a   1.000
_cell.length_b   1.000
_cell.length_c   1.000
_cell.angle_alpha   90.00
_cell.angle_beta   90.00
_cell.angle_gamma   90.00
#
_symmetry.space_group_name_H-M   'P 1'
#
loop_
_entity.id
_entity.type
_entity.pdbx_description
1 polymer ?
#
loop_
_entity_poly.entity_id
_entity_poly.type
_entity_poly.pdbx_seq_one_letter_code
_entity_poly.pdbx_strand_id
1 'polypeptide(L)'
;MNVDDHAEELASDLGVDKAEVKENLQNLVEYSVPLEEAKRSLRRKYGDDDGAPSGGPTAVDIADVDTDSGNVTVTATVLTAGKRSIRYQGDDHVIGEGELADETGRISYTAWEEFGLEPGDTVTIGNASVREWEGSPELNFGESATVTTADGDIEMAAEVGGDRDLAALSAGDRGRNVEAVVTEVEERTIDGRDGETEILSGVLGDETARLPFTDWDPHGEIEAGASVRIEDVYVREFRGVPSVNVSEFSTVERLDHEVEVGGPTRMAIRDAVARGGAYDVELVGSVIDIRDGSGLIKRCPDCGRVVQTGQCRQHGAVEAEDDLRVKAVLDDGTDSVTAILDRELTADVYGGTLADAREQAREAMDHSVVADTIAEDVVGREFRVRGHLSVDEYGANLETIAFAERDDDPAARAAAFLAEVDA
;
A
#
# COMPACT_ATOMS: atom_id res chain seq x y z
N MET A 1 46.30 25.51 -14.61
CA MET A 1 46.23 26.70 -13.72
C MET A 1 46.41 26.21 -12.31
N ASN A 2 47.12 26.97 -11.48
CA ASN A 2 47.31 26.62 -10.07
C ASN A 2 46.07 27.06 -9.26
N VAL A 3 45.84 26.46 -8.10
CA VAL A 3 44.73 26.82 -7.18
C VAL A 3 44.75 28.32 -6.84
N ASP A 4 45.94 28.94 -6.82
CA ASP A 4 46.11 30.38 -6.59
C ASP A 4 45.50 31.25 -7.71
N ASP A 5 45.63 30.83 -8.97
CA ASP A 5 45.09 31.56 -10.13
C ASP A 5 43.55 31.53 -10.10
N HIS A 6 42.98 30.38 -9.74
CA HIS A 6 41.54 30.20 -9.63
C HIS A 6 40.94 30.91 -8.42
N ALA A 7 41.67 30.97 -7.30
CA ALA A 7 41.24 31.73 -6.13
C ALA A 7 41.25 33.23 -6.39
N GLU A 8 42.20 33.74 -7.18
CA GLU A 8 42.27 35.16 -7.56
C GLU A 8 41.12 35.57 -8.49
N GLU A 9 40.86 34.77 -9.51
CA GLU A 9 39.72 34.96 -10.42
C GLU A 9 38.39 34.96 -9.63
N LEU A 10 38.20 33.96 -8.77
CA LEU A 10 36.98 33.79 -8.01
C LEU A 10 36.77 34.89 -6.95
N ALA A 11 37.83 35.31 -6.27
CA ALA A 11 37.78 36.40 -5.30
C ALA A 11 37.49 37.75 -5.97
N SER A 12 38.06 38.00 -7.16
CA SER A 12 37.78 39.21 -7.94
C SER A 12 36.36 39.25 -8.48
N ASP A 13 35.80 38.11 -8.90
CA ASP A 13 34.42 38.00 -9.39
C ASP A 13 33.40 38.24 -8.28
N LEU A 14 33.69 37.76 -7.07
CA LEU A 14 32.76 37.75 -5.93
C LEU A 14 32.96 38.93 -4.96
N GLY A 15 34.03 39.73 -5.12
CA GLY A 15 34.32 40.89 -4.26
C GLY A 15 34.77 40.52 -2.85
N VAL A 16 35.28 39.31 -2.64
CA VAL A 16 35.70 38.77 -1.33
C VAL A 16 37.22 38.63 -1.21
N ASP A 17 37.73 38.34 -0.01
CA ASP A 17 39.17 38.23 0.24
C ASP A 17 39.81 37.00 -0.44
N LYS A 18 40.90 37.23 -1.18
CA LYS A 18 41.62 36.18 -1.93
C LYS A 18 42.19 35.09 -1.01
N ALA A 19 42.70 35.45 0.17
CA ALA A 19 43.31 34.48 1.07
C ALA A 19 42.25 33.52 1.63
N GLU A 20 41.08 34.05 1.97
CA GLU A 20 39.94 33.25 2.43
C GLU A 20 39.40 32.32 1.34
N VAL A 21 39.20 32.82 0.11
CA VAL A 21 38.76 31.98 -1.02
C VAL A 21 39.77 30.90 -1.34
N LYS A 22 41.07 31.21 -1.25
CA LYS A 22 42.14 30.26 -1.50
C LYS A 22 42.16 29.13 -0.47
N GLU A 23 42.05 29.44 0.82
CA GLU A 23 42.04 28.44 1.89
C GLU A 23 40.86 27.48 1.74
N ASN A 24 39.66 28.02 1.48
CA ASN A 24 38.47 27.18 1.27
C ASN A 24 38.57 26.33 -0.02
N LEU A 25 39.12 26.89 -1.10
CA LEU A 25 39.32 26.16 -2.36
C LEU A 25 40.37 25.05 -2.20
N GLN A 26 41.43 25.30 -1.43
CA GLN A 26 42.44 24.30 -1.09
C GLN A 26 41.87 23.15 -0.26
N ASN A 27 41.07 23.46 0.78
CA ASN A 27 40.40 22.44 1.58
C ASN A 27 39.50 21.54 0.73
N LEU A 28 38.65 22.12 -0.12
CA LEU A 28 37.75 21.34 -0.98
C LEU A 28 38.50 20.41 -1.94
N VAL A 29 39.59 20.89 -2.54
CA VAL A 29 40.44 20.06 -3.41
C VAL A 29 41.20 18.98 -2.63
N GLU A 30 41.58 19.25 -1.38
CA GLU A 30 42.20 18.27 -0.47
C GLU A 30 41.23 17.13 -0.11
N TYR A 31 39.93 17.43 0.04
CA TYR A 31 38.86 16.45 0.17
C TYR A 31 38.40 15.86 -1.18
N SER A 32 39.24 15.94 -2.22
CA SER A 32 39.01 15.34 -3.54
C SER A 32 37.79 15.87 -4.31
N VAL A 33 37.27 17.06 -3.94
CA VAL A 33 36.23 17.73 -4.72
C VAL A 33 36.82 18.24 -6.04
N PRO A 34 36.24 17.91 -7.21
CA PRO A 34 36.68 18.46 -8.48
C PRO A 34 36.69 19.99 -8.48
N LEU A 35 37.73 20.59 -9.08
CA LEU A 35 37.99 22.03 -9.00
C LEU A 35 36.81 22.91 -9.46
N GLU A 36 36.06 22.48 -10.47
CA GLU A 36 34.89 23.19 -10.97
C GLU A 36 33.71 23.13 -9.98
N GLU A 37 33.54 22.03 -9.26
CA GLU A 37 32.51 21.89 -8.22
C GLU A 37 32.89 22.70 -6.98
N ALA A 38 34.18 22.71 -6.62
CA ALA A 38 34.70 23.53 -5.53
C ALA A 38 34.47 25.03 -5.80
N LYS A 39 34.70 25.51 -7.04
CA LYS A 39 34.38 26.89 -7.44
C LYS A 39 32.87 27.19 -7.36
N ARG A 40 32.02 26.26 -7.80
CA ARG A 40 30.56 26.41 -7.76
C ARG A 40 30.03 26.48 -6.32
N SER A 41 30.60 25.67 -5.43
CA SER A 41 30.30 25.70 -3.99
C SER A 41 30.67 27.06 -3.36
N LEU A 42 31.85 27.59 -3.68
CA LEU A 42 32.28 28.90 -3.17
C LEU A 42 31.49 30.07 -3.79
N ARG A 43 31.08 29.99 -5.06
CA ARG A 43 30.18 30.98 -5.67
C ARG A 43 28.81 31.02 -4.99
N ARG A 44 28.27 29.88 -4.53
CA ARG A 44 27.06 29.87 -3.69
C ARG A 44 27.32 30.47 -2.31
N LYS A 45 28.46 30.15 -1.69
CA LYS A 45 28.80 30.64 -0.35
C LYS A 45 28.97 32.16 -0.27
N TYR A 46 29.57 32.77 -1.30
CA TYR A 46 29.93 34.19 -1.28
C TYR A 46 29.14 35.07 -2.28
N GLY A 47 28.31 34.46 -3.14
CA GLY A 47 27.56 35.17 -4.18
C GLY A 47 26.22 35.77 -3.74
N ASP A 48 25.81 35.59 -2.48
CA ASP A 48 24.55 36.09 -1.92
C ASP A 48 24.84 37.17 -0.85
N ASP A 49 25.11 38.40 -1.28
CA ASP A 49 25.09 39.60 -0.41
C ASP A 49 24.01 40.60 -0.86
N ASP A 50 22.84 40.08 -1.25
CA ASP A 50 21.61 40.85 -1.45
C ASP A 50 20.40 40.09 -0.87
N GLY A 51 20.34 39.99 0.46
CA GLY A 51 19.09 39.94 1.23
C GLY A 51 17.99 38.92 0.89
N ALA A 52 18.31 37.77 0.28
CA ALA A 52 17.39 36.65 0.09
C ALA A 52 17.74 35.50 1.08
N PRO A 53 16.75 34.74 1.59
CA PRO A 53 17.05 33.60 2.46
C PRO A 53 17.87 32.58 1.67
N SER A 54 18.97 32.10 2.27
CA SER A 54 19.89 31.11 1.72
C SER A 54 19.15 29.90 1.14
N GLY A 55 19.04 29.82 -0.19
CA GLY A 55 18.33 28.76 -0.91
C GLY A 55 19.16 27.50 -1.16
N GLY A 56 19.84 27.00 -0.12
CA GLY A 56 20.28 25.59 -0.11
C GLY A 56 19.08 24.70 0.25
N PRO A 57 19.02 23.43 -0.22
CA PRO A 57 17.95 22.54 0.22
C PRO A 57 18.00 22.40 1.74
N THR A 58 16.92 22.78 2.40
CA THR A 58 16.81 22.81 3.86
C THR A 58 16.99 21.39 4.41
N ALA A 59 17.84 21.23 5.42
CA ALA A 59 17.88 20.00 6.20
C ALA A 59 16.57 19.91 7.00
N VAL A 60 15.83 18.83 6.83
CA VAL A 60 14.53 18.61 7.46
C VAL A 60 14.46 17.20 8.02
N ASP A 61 13.67 17.05 9.08
CA ASP A 61 13.30 15.75 9.60
C ASP A 61 12.27 15.10 8.67
N ILE A 62 12.24 13.77 8.60
CA ILE A 62 11.34 13.03 7.71
C ILE A 62 9.87 13.39 7.95
N ALA A 63 9.46 13.55 9.21
CA ALA A 63 8.07 13.89 9.55
C ALA A 63 7.62 15.27 9.03
N ASP A 64 8.57 16.16 8.69
CA ASP A 64 8.29 17.50 8.17
C ASP A 64 8.25 17.53 6.63
N VAL A 65 8.51 16.41 5.95
CA VAL A 65 8.44 16.30 4.49
C VAL A 65 7.00 16.08 4.05
N ASP A 66 6.47 17.00 3.23
CA ASP A 66 5.13 16.92 2.63
C ASP A 66 5.17 17.01 1.10
N THR A 67 4.02 16.84 0.44
CA THR A 67 3.93 16.85 -1.03
C THR A 67 4.14 18.23 -1.67
N ASP A 68 4.06 19.30 -0.87
CA ASP A 68 4.31 20.68 -1.29
C ASP A 68 5.78 21.09 -1.07
N SER A 69 6.57 20.23 -0.44
CA SER A 69 7.97 20.48 -0.13
C SER A 69 8.81 20.59 -1.41
N GLY A 70 9.73 21.56 -1.39
CA GLY A 70 10.75 21.70 -2.44
C GLY A 70 11.82 20.61 -2.33
N ASN A 71 12.99 20.87 -2.90
CA ASN A 71 14.13 19.98 -2.69
C ASN A 71 14.59 20.03 -1.23
N VAL A 72 14.78 18.86 -0.63
CA VAL A 72 15.14 18.68 0.78
C VAL A 72 16.50 18.02 0.95
N THR A 73 17.07 18.17 2.14
CA THR A 73 18.19 17.35 2.61
C THR A 73 17.73 16.55 3.82
N VAL A 74 17.92 15.24 3.82
CA VAL A 74 17.57 14.36 4.94
C VAL A 74 18.78 13.56 5.40
N THR A 75 18.86 13.24 6.68
CA THR A 75 19.81 12.25 7.22
C THR A 75 19.02 11.15 7.88
N ALA A 76 19.17 9.93 7.37
CA ALA A 76 18.31 8.81 7.72
C ALA A 76 19.04 7.48 7.58
N THR A 77 18.53 6.46 8.25
CA THR A 77 18.97 5.07 8.08
C THR A 77 18.17 4.41 6.97
N VAL A 78 18.85 3.69 6.08
CA VAL A 78 18.25 2.87 5.03
C VAL A 78 17.58 1.65 5.67
N LEU A 79 16.26 1.54 5.52
CA LEU A 79 15.50 0.40 6.03
C LEU A 79 15.48 -0.75 5.03
N THR A 80 15.19 -0.44 3.77
CA THR A 80 15.11 -1.42 2.68
C THR A 80 15.80 -0.86 1.44
N ALA A 81 16.36 -1.75 0.63
CA ALA A 81 16.99 -1.39 -0.64
C ALA A 81 16.64 -2.46 -1.67
N GLY A 82 15.77 -2.11 -2.60
CA GLY A 82 15.26 -2.96 -3.67
C GLY A 82 15.46 -2.32 -5.05
N LYS A 83 15.06 -3.05 -6.09
CA LYS A 83 15.11 -2.55 -7.47
C LYS A 83 13.77 -2.73 -8.18
N ARG A 84 13.50 -1.83 -9.12
CA ARG A 84 12.39 -1.99 -10.06
C ARG A 84 12.73 -1.50 -11.47
N SER A 85 12.09 -2.12 -12.44
CA SER A 85 12.11 -1.70 -13.84
C SER A 85 11.00 -0.67 -14.05
N ILE A 86 11.37 0.49 -14.57
CA ILE A 86 10.42 1.51 -15.06
C ILE A 86 10.65 1.78 -16.52
N ARG A 87 9.56 2.03 -17.23
CA ARG A 87 9.65 2.43 -18.63
C ARG A 87 9.60 3.94 -18.76
N TYR A 88 10.66 4.51 -19.31
CA TYR A 88 10.79 5.94 -19.51
C TYR A 88 11.23 6.23 -20.95
N GLN A 89 10.48 7.09 -21.65
CA GLN A 89 10.73 7.46 -23.04
C GLN A 89 10.84 6.29 -24.06
N GLY A 90 10.35 5.10 -23.69
CA GLY A 90 10.33 3.92 -24.56
C GLY A 90 11.38 2.86 -24.20
N ASP A 91 12.36 3.23 -23.38
CA ASP A 91 13.43 2.36 -22.88
C ASP A 91 13.15 1.94 -21.42
N ASP A 92 13.62 0.75 -21.05
CA ASP A 92 13.53 0.23 -19.69
C ASP A 92 14.74 0.71 -18.88
N HIS A 93 14.46 1.29 -17.71
CA HIS A 93 15.44 1.78 -16.76
C HIS A 93 15.26 1.03 -15.45
N VAL A 94 16.35 0.48 -14.94
CA VAL A 94 16.40 -0.07 -13.58
C VAL A 94 16.71 1.07 -12.63
N ILE A 95 15.85 1.25 -11.62
CA ILE A 95 16.01 2.24 -10.56
C ILE A 95 16.03 1.55 -9.20
N GLY A 96 16.67 2.18 -8.22
CA GLY A 96 16.61 1.74 -6.83
C GLY A 96 15.36 2.28 -6.15
N GLU A 97 14.83 1.53 -5.21
CA GLU A 97 13.74 1.98 -4.34
C GLU A 97 13.89 1.39 -2.94
N GLY A 98 13.14 1.93 -1.99
CA GLY A 98 13.13 1.42 -0.62
C GLY A 98 12.55 2.44 0.35
N GLU A 99 12.89 2.28 1.61
CA GLU A 99 12.49 3.17 2.69
C GLU A 99 13.67 3.67 3.50
N LEU A 100 13.51 4.88 4.03
CA LEU A 100 14.42 5.55 4.94
C LEU A 100 13.68 5.85 6.24
N ALA A 101 14.40 5.90 7.35
CA ALA A 101 13.86 6.35 8.63
C ALA A 101 14.82 7.22 9.42
N ASP A 102 14.25 8.12 10.20
CA ASP A 102 14.95 8.85 11.26
C ASP A 102 14.15 8.74 12.57
N GLU A 103 14.50 9.55 13.57
CA GLU A 103 13.80 9.56 14.88
C GLU A 103 12.32 9.99 14.77
N THR A 104 11.96 10.68 13.68
CA THR A 104 10.66 11.33 13.50
C THR A 104 9.70 10.51 12.64
N GLY A 105 10.19 9.71 11.70
CA GLY A 105 9.32 8.95 10.81
C GLY A 105 10.01 8.09 9.77
N ARG A 106 9.19 7.60 8.84
CA ARG A 106 9.59 6.80 7.67
C ARG A 106 9.18 7.51 6.39
N ILE A 107 9.99 7.38 5.34
CA ILE A 107 9.66 7.89 4.01
C ILE A 107 10.18 6.93 2.93
N SER A 108 9.38 6.73 1.89
CA SER A 108 9.80 5.96 0.72
C SER A 108 10.75 6.78 -0.16
N TYR A 109 11.57 6.08 -0.94
CA TYR A 109 12.43 6.73 -1.92
C TYR A 109 12.46 6.02 -3.27
N THR A 110 12.81 6.82 -4.29
CA THR A 110 13.24 6.39 -5.62
C THR A 110 14.62 6.98 -5.93
N ALA A 111 15.59 6.10 -6.18
CA ALA A 111 16.94 6.43 -6.60
C ALA A 111 17.10 6.18 -8.11
N TRP A 112 17.29 7.25 -8.88
CA TRP A 112 17.40 7.20 -10.35
C TRP A 112 18.77 6.75 -10.85
N GLU A 113 19.74 6.61 -9.95
CA GLU A 113 21.10 6.10 -10.19
C GLU A 113 21.51 5.15 -9.06
N GLU A 114 22.62 4.43 -9.25
CA GLU A 114 23.16 3.55 -8.22
C GLU A 114 24.00 4.34 -7.21
N PHE A 115 23.52 4.39 -5.97
CA PHE A 115 24.22 5.02 -4.84
C PHE A 115 24.83 4.03 -3.84
N GLY A 116 24.65 2.72 -4.07
CA GLY A 116 25.18 1.66 -3.20
C GLY A 116 24.59 1.67 -1.79
N LEU A 117 23.29 1.95 -1.67
CA LEU A 117 22.56 1.93 -0.40
C LEU A 117 22.35 0.49 0.06
N GLU A 118 22.72 0.19 1.31
CA GLU A 118 22.47 -1.11 1.95
C GLU A 118 21.60 -0.93 3.20
N PRO A 119 20.67 -1.86 3.52
CA PRO A 119 19.89 -1.79 4.76
C PRO A 119 20.80 -1.67 5.99
N GLY A 120 20.56 -0.66 6.81
CA GLY A 120 21.34 -0.32 8.01
C GLY A 120 22.32 0.83 7.81
N ASP A 121 22.60 1.24 6.58
CA ASP A 121 23.44 2.42 6.33
C ASP A 121 22.76 3.69 6.83
N THR A 122 23.52 4.55 7.52
CA THR A 122 23.07 5.92 7.81
C THR A 122 23.64 6.86 6.77
N VAL A 123 22.76 7.54 6.04
CA VAL A 123 23.11 8.37 4.88
C VAL A 123 22.50 9.76 4.98
N THR A 124 23.26 10.77 4.53
CA THR A 124 22.75 12.11 4.25
C THR A 124 22.49 12.23 2.76
N ILE A 125 21.24 12.49 2.38
CA ILE A 125 20.80 12.68 1.00
C ILE A 125 20.45 14.15 0.83
N GLY A 126 21.33 14.87 0.15
CA GLY A 126 21.18 16.29 -0.17
C GLY A 126 20.52 16.49 -1.53
N ASN A 127 19.64 17.50 -1.59
CA ASN A 127 18.94 17.91 -2.81
C ASN A 127 18.00 16.83 -3.40
N ALA A 128 17.37 16.02 -2.54
CA ALA A 128 16.30 15.12 -2.96
C ALA A 128 15.04 15.93 -3.29
N SER A 129 14.43 15.67 -4.46
CA SER A 129 13.11 16.23 -4.79
C SER A 129 12.01 15.42 -4.11
N VAL A 130 10.90 16.07 -3.74
CA VAL A 130 9.74 15.39 -3.17
C VAL A 130 8.67 15.23 -4.25
N ARG A 131 8.05 14.05 -4.32
CA ARG A 131 6.92 13.75 -5.21
C ARG A 131 5.82 13.03 -4.45
N GLU A 132 4.58 13.16 -4.90
CA GLU A 132 3.48 12.35 -4.38
C GLU A 132 3.46 10.98 -5.06
N TRP A 133 3.40 9.92 -4.26
CA TRP A 133 3.21 8.54 -4.69
C TRP A 133 2.14 7.89 -3.82
N GLU A 134 1.06 7.38 -4.44
CA GLU A 134 -0.07 6.75 -3.74
C GLU A 134 -0.58 7.60 -2.54
N GLY A 135 -0.64 8.93 -2.73
CA GLY A 135 -1.11 9.88 -1.73
C GLY A 135 -0.10 10.22 -0.62
N SER A 136 1.13 9.70 -0.68
CA SER A 136 2.19 9.95 0.31
C SER A 136 3.40 10.65 -0.32
N PRO A 137 4.16 11.47 0.44
CA PRO A 137 5.40 12.05 -0.05
C PRO A 137 6.48 10.97 -0.23
N GLU A 138 7.25 11.08 -1.30
CA GLU A 138 8.35 10.19 -1.68
C GLU A 138 9.58 11.01 -2.06
N LEU A 139 10.75 10.63 -1.52
CA LEU A 139 12.03 11.22 -1.92
C LEU A 139 12.50 10.68 -3.27
N ASN A 140 12.87 11.57 -4.18
CA ASN A 140 13.37 11.27 -5.52
C ASN A 140 14.73 11.92 -5.72
N PHE A 141 15.77 11.12 -5.97
CA PHE A 141 17.14 11.62 -6.13
C PHE A 141 17.92 10.89 -7.24
N GLY A 142 18.85 11.61 -7.86
CA GLY A 142 19.65 11.16 -9.02
C GLY A 142 20.87 12.06 -9.20
N GLU A 143 21.29 12.35 -10.44
CA GLU A 143 22.56 13.04 -10.77
C GLU A 143 22.81 14.35 -10.01
N SER A 144 21.75 15.10 -9.68
CA SER A 144 21.85 16.39 -9.00
C SER A 144 21.87 16.29 -7.46
N ALA A 145 21.70 15.09 -6.91
CA ALA A 145 21.70 14.83 -5.47
C ALA A 145 23.08 14.41 -4.98
N THR A 146 23.32 14.64 -3.70
CA THR A 146 24.54 14.17 -3.02
C THR A 146 24.15 13.13 -1.98
N VAL A 147 24.68 11.91 -2.10
CA VAL A 147 24.50 10.86 -1.09
C VAL A 147 25.84 10.63 -0.41
N THR A 148 25.89 10.81 0.89
CA THR A 148 27.11 10.60 1.70
C THR A 148 26.78 9.78 2.93
N THR A 149 27.60 8.79 3.25
CA THR A 149 27.52 8.08 4.53
C THR A 149 27.71 9.08 5.67
N ALA A 150 26.89 8.95 6.70
CA ALA A 150 26.99 9.72 7.93
C ALA A 150 27.45 8.81 9.08
N ASP A 151 28.21 9.38 10.01
CA ASP A 151 28.69 8.66 11.19
C ASP A 151 27.62 8.65 12.28
N GLY A 152 27.39 7.48 12.88
CA GLY A 152 26.50 7.29 14.03
C GLY A 152 25.22 6.56 13.67
N ASP A 153 24.75 5.74 14.61
CA ASP A 153 23.46 5.06 14.52
C ASP A 153 22.35 6.02 14.99
N ILE A 154 21.26 6.09 14.24
CA ILE A 154 20.06 6.83 14.63
C ILE A 154 19.21 5.90 15.52
N GLU A 155 18.77 6.37 16.69
CA GLU A 155 17.84 5.58 17.53
C GLU A 155 16.41 5.75 17.00
N MET A 156 15.94 4.77 16.22
CA MET A 156 14.60 4.78 15.62
C MET A 156 13.76 3.57 16.02
N ALA A 157 12.45 3.72 15.94
CA ALA A 157 11.50 2.64 16.20
C ALA A 157 11.35 1.67 15.01
N ALA A 158 11.77 2.07 13.82
CA ALA A 158 11.63 1.27 12.61
C ALA A 158 12.66 0.14 12.55
N GLU A 159 12.23 -1.03 12.09
CA GLU A 159 13.08 -2.20 11.89
C GLU A 159 13.80 -2.13 10.55
N VAL A 160 15.13 -2.24 10.59
CA VAL A 160 15.99 -2.38 9.41
C VAL A 160 15.80 -3.76 8.79
N GLY A 161 15.75 -3.82 7.46
CA GLY A 161 15.53 -5.03 6.69
C GLY A 161 14.10 -5.18 6.17
N GLY A 162 13.95 -6.10 5.21
CA GLY A 162 12.70 -6.34 4.50
C GLY A 162 11.73 -7.29 5.20
N ASP A 163 12.19 -8.11 6.15
CA ASP A 163 11.40 -9.20 6.74
C ASP A 163 10.13 -8.71 7.43
N ARG A 164 8.97 -9.15 6.94
CA ARG A 164 7.65 -8.81 7.50
C ARG A 164 6.71 -10.00 7.42
N ASP A 165 5.85 -10.12 8.42
CA ASP A 165 4.64 -10.94 8.32
C ASP A 165 3.64 -10.31 7.35
N LEU A 166 2.81 -11.12 6.70
CA LEU A 166 1.80 -10.66 5.74
C LEU A 166 0.83 -9.65 6.37
N ALA A 167 0.46 -9.79 7.65
CA ALA A 167 -0.45 -8.86 8.32
C ALA A 167 0.13 -7.45 8.54
N ALA A 168 1.46 -7.30 8.44
CA ALA A 168 2.17 -6.03 8.59
C ALA A 168 2.35 -5.29 7.25
N LEU A 169 2.08 -5.95 6.12
CA LEU A 169 2.22 -5.36 4.80
C LEU A 169 1.10 -4.38 4.48
N SER A 170 1.46 -3.26 3.86
CA SER A 170 0.56 -2.19 3.42
C SER A 170 0.87 -1.79 1.98
N ALA A 171 -0.14 -1.31 1.24
CA ALA A 171 0.09 -0.77 -0.10
C ALA A 171 1.14 0.36 -0.06
N GLY A 172 2.09 0.33 -0.99
CA GLY A 172 3.23 1.25 -1.03
C GLY A 172 4.51 0.69 -0.42
N ASP A 173 4.46 -0.40 0.35
CA ASP A 173 5.65 -1.08 0.87
C ASP A 173 6.58 -1.57 -0.25
N ARG A 174 7.90 -1.46 -0.03
CA ARG A 174 8.95 -1.79 -1.01
C ARG A 174 10.14 -2.46 -0.35
N GLY A 175 10.79 -3.36 -1.09
CA GLY A 175 11.95 -4.10 -0.59
C GLY A 175 11.60 -4.96 0.62
N ARG A 176 10.40 -5.54 0.64
CA ARG A 176 9.95 -6.44 1.70
C ARG A 176 10.36 -7.87 1.40
N ASN A 177 10.48 -8.66 2.46
CA ASN A 177 10.71 -10.08 2.40
C ASN A 177 9.61 -10.79 3.18
N VAL A 178 9.09 -11.88 2.64
CA VAL A 178 8.03 -12.67 3.27
C VAL A 178 8.38 -14.15 3.25
N GLU A 179 7.98 -14.86 4.32
CA GLU A 179 7.96 -16.32 4.36
C GLU A 179 6.51 -16.77 4.45
N ALA A 180 6.04 -17.50 3.44
CA ALA A 180 4.62 -17.84 3.32
C ALA A 180 4.40 -19.16 2.58
N VAL A 181 3.22 -19.75 2.76
CA VAL A 181 2.72 -20.84 1.92
C VAL A 181 1.95 -20.27 0.75
N VAL A 182 2.21 -20.78 -0.45
CA VAL A 182 1.38 -20.54 -1.63
C VAL A 182 0.09 -21.35 -1.51
N THR A 183 -0.97 -20.76 -0.98
CA THR A 183 -2.24 -21.48 -0.76
C THR A 183 -3.00 -21.73 -2.06
N GLU A 184 -2.89 -20.80 -3.01
CA GLU A 184 -3.52 -20.86 -4.32
C GLU A 184 -2.54 -20.26 -5.34
N VAL A 185 -2.48 -20.85 -6.54
CA VAL A 185 -1.74 -20.27 -7.67
C VAL A 185 -2.39 -20.70 -8.98
N GLU A 186 -2.53 -19.75 -9.90
CA GLU A 186 -2.95 -19.94 -11.27
C GLU A 186 -2.00 -19.21 -12.22
N GLU A 187 -1.71 -19.84 -13.37
CA GLU A 187 -1.00 -19.21 -14.47
C GLU A 187 -2.01 -18.48 -15.36
N ARG A 188 -1.69 -17.25 -15.74
CA ARG A 188 -2.52 -16.43 -16.63
C ARG A 188 -1.67 -15.71 -17.66
N THR A 189 -2.24 -15.54 -18.84
CA THR A 189 -1.73 -14.60 -19.85
C THR A 189 -2.59 -13.35 -19.82
N ILE A 190 -1.95 -12.19 -19.64
CA ILE A 190 -2.62 -10.88 -19.65
C ILE A 190 -2.15 -10.07 -20.86
N ASP A 191 -3.07 -9.35 -21.50
CA ASP A 191 -2.76 -8.38 -22.54
C ASP A 191 -2.36 -7.04 -21.90
N GLY A 192 -1.07 -6.75 -21.90
CA GLY A 192 -0.50 -5.49 -21.46
C GLY A 192 -0.30 -4.50 -22.61
N ARG A 193 0.26 -3.34 -22.27
CA ARG A 193 0.70 -2.33 -23.25
C ARG A 193 1.75 -2.89 -24.23
N ASP A 194 2.51 -3.87 -23.78
CA ASP A 194 3.65 -4.47 -24.49
C ASP A 194 3.35 -5.83 -25.10
N GLY A 195 2.06 -6.16 -25.19
CA GLY A 195 1.57 -7.45 -25.68
C GLY A 195 1.24 -8.39 -24.54
N GLU A 196 1.17 -9.67 -24.87
CA GLU A 196 0.85 -10.73 -23.92
C GLU A 196 2.00 -10.90 -22.91
N THR A 197 1.66 -11.00 -21.63
CA THR A 197 2.59 -11.27 -20.53
C THR A 197 2.05 -12.46 -19.74
N GLU A 198 2.90 -13.45 -19.50
CA GLU A 198 2.59 -14.58 -18.62
C GLU A 198 2.87 -14.18 -17.17
N ILE A 199 1.92 -14.42 -16.29
CA ILE A 199 2.01 -14.11 -14.86
C ILE A 199 1.53 -15.30 -14.03
N LEU A 200 2.01 -15.40 -12.80
CA LEU A 200 1.34 -16.19 -11.77
C LEU A 200 0.49 -15.27 -10.90
N SER A 201 -0.67 -15.75 -10.47
CA SER A 201 -1.46 -15.05 -9.47
C SER A 201 -2.10 -16.02 -8.51
N GLY A 202 -2.32 -15.59 -7.27
CA GLY A 202 -2.90 -16.47 -6.27
C GLY A 202 -2.92 -15.84 -4.91
N VAL A 203 -2.77 -16.67 -3.87
CA VAL A 203 -2.84 -16.25 -2.47
C VAL A 203 -1.68 -16.83 -1.68
N LEU A 204 -0.94 -15.96 -1.01
CA LEU A 204 0.05 -16.30 0.01
C LEU A 204 -0.63 -16.32 1.38
N GLY A 205 -0.21 -17.22 2.25
CA GLY A 205 -0.67 -17.27 3.64
C GLY A 205 0.47 -17.58 4.61
N ASP A 206 0.45 -16.91 5.75
CA ASP A 206 1.30 -17.19 6.91
C ASP A 206 0.42 -17.26 8.17
N GLU A 207 1.03 -17.32 9.36
CA GLU A 207 0.31 -17.39 10.64
C GLU A 207 -0.59 -16.17 10.90
N THR A 208 -0.27 -15.04 10.26
CA THR A 208 -0.81 -13.71 10.58
C THR A 208 -1.93 -13.28 9.65
N ALA A 209 -1.81 -13.58 8.35
CA ALA A 209 -2.76 -13.17 7.32
C ALA A 209 -2.67 -14.02 6.05
N ARG A 210 -3.59 -13.73 5.14
CA ARG A 210 -3.49 -14.11 3.74
C ARG A 210 -3.47 -12.86 2.90
N LEU A 211 -2.73 -12.86 1.81
CA LEU A 211 -2.71 -11.78 0.84
C LEU A 211 -2.72 -12.31 -0.59
N PRO A 212 -3.42 -11.65 -1.52
CA PRO A 212 -3.24 -11.95 -2.93
C PRO A 212 -1.81 -11.64 -3.34
N PHE A 213 -1.32 -12.36 -4.34
CA PHE A 213 -0.05 -12.05 -4.98
C PHE A 213 -0.16 -12.06 -6.50
N THR A 214 0.77 -11.35 -7.14
CA THR A 214 1.06 -11.45 -8.58
C THR A 214 2.54 -11.59 -8.78
N ASP A 215 2.96 -12.62 -9.48
CA ASP A 215 4.32 -12.76 -9.99
C ASP A 215 4.37 -12.34 -11.45
N TRP A 216 5.08 -11.25 -11.70
CA TRP A 216 5.22 -10.64 -13.02
C TRP A 216 6.32 -11.30 -13.86
N ASP A 217 7.17 -12.12 -13.24
CA ASP A 217 8.20 -12.92 -13.91
C ASP A 217 8.14 -14.36 -13.35
N PRO A 218 7.24 -15.23 -13.87
CA PRO A 218 6.89 -16.50 -13.24
C PRO A 218 8.07 -17.34 -12.70
N HIS A 219 8.15 -17.43 -11.38
CA HIS A 219 9.12 -18.23 -10.66
C HIS A 219 8.60 -19.66 -10.45
N GLY A 220 9.37 -20.67 -10.87
CA GLY A 220 8.98 -22.07 -10.75
C GLY A 220 8.91 -22.57 -9.30
N GLU A 221 9.48 -21.82 -8.36
CA GLU A 221 9.43 -22.08 -6.93
C GLU A 221 8.01 -21.89 -6.35
N ILE A 222 7.20 -21.02 -6.97
CA ILE A 222 5.83 -20.68 -6.55
C ILE A 222 4.85 -21.76 -7.05
N GLU A 223 4.67 -22.80 -6.24
CA GLU A 223 3.73 -23.90 -6.49
C GLU A 223 2.72 -24.03 -5.34
N ALA A 224 1.48 -24.42 -5.63
CA ALA A 224 0.46 -24.63 -4.60
C ALA A 224 0.95 -25.59 -3.50
N GLY A 225 0.88 -25.13 -2.26
CA GLY A 225 1.33 -25.84 -1.06
C GLY A 225 2.82 -25.68 -0.73
N ALA A 226 3.62 -24.99 -1.55
CA ALA A 226 5.02 -24.73 -1.26
C ALA A 226 5.17 -23.64 -0.20
N SER A 227 6.05 -23.87 0.79
CA SER A 227 6.55 -22.82 1.68
C SER A 227 7.74 -22.14 0.98
N VAL A 228 7.65 -20.82 0.82
CA VAL A 228 8.63 -20.02 0.07
C VAL A 228 9.06 -18.81 0.88
N ARG A 229 10.32 -18.44 0.73
CA ARG A 229 10.84 -17.12 1.07
C ARG A 229 10.92 -16.31 -0.21
N ILE A 230 10.30 -15.13 -0.20
CA ILE A 230 10.29 -14.20 -1.32
C ILE A 230 10.92 -12.90 -0.84
N GLU A 231 12.07 -12.53 -1.41
CA GLU A 231 12.80 -11.31 -1.09
C GLU A 231 12.61 -10.25 -2.18
N ASP A 232 12.71 -8.98 -1.78
CA ASP A 232 12.49 -7.81 -2.65
C ASP A 232 11.12 -7.81 -3.34
N VAL A 233 10.06 -8.01 -2.55
CA VAL A 233 8.68 -7.78 -3.00
C VAL A 233 8.27 -6.34 -2.78
N TYR A 234 7.35 -5.88 -3.61
CA TYR A 234 6.64 -4.62 -3.40
C TYR A 234 5.14 -4.88 -3.25
N VAL A 235 4.45 -4.00 -2.53
CA VAL A 235 3.04 -4.16 -2.21
C VAL A 235 2.24 -3.07 -2.93
N ARG A 236 1.23 -3.46 -3.68
CA ARG A 236 0.29 -2.54 -4.34
C ARG A 236 -1.13 -2.83 -3.91
N GLU A 237 -2.00 -1.85 -4.08
CA GLU A 237 -3.43 -2.10 -3.97
C GLU A 237 -3.93 -2.89 -5.19
N PHE A 238 -4.66 -3.98 -4.93
CA PHE A 238 -5.41 -4.71 -5.93
C PHE A 238 -6.84 -4.92 -5.46
N ARG A 239 -7.81 -4.33 -6.16
CA ARG A 239 -9.23 -4.38 -5.78
C ARG A 239 -9.48 -3.89 -4.34
N GLY A 240 -8.75 -2.85 -3.93
CA GLY A 240 -8.90 -2.25 -2.61
C GLY A 240 -8.28 -3.05 -1.45
N VAL A 241 -7.41 -4.04 -1.72
CA VAL A 241 -6.62 -4.73 -0.69
C VAL A 241 -5.13 -4.72 -1.02
N PRO A 242 -4.23 -4.79 -0.02
CA PRO A 242 -2.81 -5.01 -0.27
C PRO A 242 -2.57 -6.31 -1.04
N SER A 243 -1.64 -6.27 -1.99
CA SER A 243 -1.26 -7.40 -2.85
C SER A 243 0.26 -7.45 -3.00
N VAL A 244 0.83 -8.63 -2.76
CA VAL A 244 2.27 -8.88 -2.88
C VAL A 244 2.62 -9.00 -4.35
N ASN A 245 3.61 -8.24 -4.82
CA ASN A 245 4.07 -8.32 -6.20
C ASN A 245 5.52 -8.77 -6.24
N VAL A 246 5.74 -9.85 -7.00
CA VAL A 246 7.04 -10.47 -7.27
C VAL A 246 7.49 -10.03 -8.67
N SER A 247 8.76 -9.71 -8.83
CA SER A 247 9.32 -9.19 -10.07
C SER A 247 10.60 -9.92 -10.46
N GLU A 248 11.17 -9.57 -11.62
CA GLU A 248 12.48 -10.06 -12.07
C GLU A 248 13.64 -9.76 -11.09
N PHE A 249 13.46 -8.83 -10.14
CA PHE A 249 14.45 -8.50 -9.10
C PHE A 249 14.24 -9.29 -7.81
N SER A 250 13.07 -9.90 -7.65
CA SER A 250 12.75 -10.66 -6.46
C SER A 250 13.52 -11.98 -6.45
N THR A 251 13.91 -12.44 -5.27
CA THR A 251 14.51 -13.77 -5.11
C THR A 251 13.49 -14.69 -4.47
N VAL A 252 13.22 -15.83 -5.09
CA VAL A 252 12.29 -16.84 -4.56
C VAL A 252 13.04 -18.11 -4.21
N GLU A 253 12.94 -18.54 -2.96
CA GLU A 253 13.55 -19.78 -2.47
C GLU A 253 12.50 -20.66 -1.78
N ARG A 254 12.53 -21.96 -2.04
CA ARG A 254 11.71 -22.92 -1.28
C ARG A 254 12.33 -23.16 0.09
N LEU A 255 11.51 -23.08 1.13
CA LEU A 255 11.90 -23.37 2.49
C LEU A 255 11.97 -24.88 2.74
N ASP A 256 12.85 -25.28 3.65
CA ASP A 256 13.01 -26.66 4.09
C ASP A 256 12.06 -27.06 5.24
N HIS A 257 11.30 -26.08 5.74
CA HIS A 257 10.27 -26.22 6.76
C HIS A 257 8.92 -25.71 6.24
N GLU A 258 7.86 -26.16 6.89
CA GLU A 258 6.49 -25.75 6.57
C GLU A 258 6.17 -24.47 7.34
N VAL A 259 5.73 -23.43 6.62
CA VAL A 259 5.14 -22.23 7.22
C VAL A 259 3.69 -22.53 7.59
N GLU A 260 3.26 -22.21 8.80
CA GLU A 260 1.87 -22.41 9.21
C GLU A 260 0.98 -21.32 8.60
N VAL A 261 -0.25 -21.69 8.19
CA VAL A 261 -1.25 -20.73 7.70
C VAL A 261 -2.32 -20.53 8.77
N GLY A 262 -2.45 -19.30 9.23
CA GLY A 262 -3.45 -18.88 10.19
C GLY A 262 -4.87 -18.85 9.66
N GLY A 263 -5.79 -18.51 10.57
CA GLY A 263 -7.17 -18.15 10.22
C GLY A 263 -7.27 -16.74 9.62
N PRO A 264 -8.49 -16.27 9.29
CA PRO A 264 -8.68 -14.89 8.87
C PRO A 264 -8.21 -13.92 9.96
N THR A 265 -7.65 -12.79 9.55
CA THR A 265 -7.18 -11.77 10.49
C THR A 265 -8.37 -11.10 11.15
N ARG A 266 -8.45 -11.18 12.48
CA ARG A 266 -9.48 -10.52 13.28
C ARG A 266 -9.07 -9.10 13.61
N MET A 267 -9.94 -8.14 13.36
CA MET A 267 -9.68 -6.73 13.66
C MET A 267 -10.97 -5.96 13.92
N ALA A 268 -10.84 -4.83 14.61
CA ALA A 268 -11.94 -3.87 14.72
C ALA A 268 -12.21 -3.22 13.35
N ILE A 269 -13.45 -2.81 13.11
CA ILE A 269 -13.86 -2.22 11.83
C ILE A 269 -13.04 -0.95 11.55
N ARG A 270 -12.84 -0.07 12.56
CA ARG A 270 -12.03 1.14 12.39
C ARG A 270 -10.61 0.85 11.90
N ASP A 271 -10.00 -0.26 12.36
CA ASP A 271 -8.60 -0.56 12.08
C ASP A 271 -8.49 -1.11 10.65
N ALA A 272 -9.48 -1.91 10.22
CA ALA A 272 -9.60 -2.37 8.84
C ALA A 272 -9.81 -1.21 7.86
N VAL A 273 -10.67 -0.25 8.23
CA VAL A 273 -10.95 0.94 7.41
C VAL A 273 -9.73 1.87 7.35
N ALA A 274 -9.05 2.11 8.48
CA ALA A 274 -7.88 2.98 8.53
C ALA A 274 -6.69 2.45 7.70
N ARG A 275 -6.59 1.13 7.50
CA ARG A 275 -5.60 0.51 6.60
C ARG A 275 -5.90 0.71 5.11
N GLY A 276 -7.08 1.22 4.76
CA GLY A 276 -7.51 1.39 3.37
C GLY A 276 -8.04 0.11 2.70
N GLY A 277 -7.99 -1.02 3.40
CA GLY A 277 -8.31 -2.32 2.82
C GLY A 277 -7.72 -3.47 3.62
N ALA A 278 -8.33 -4.64 3.54
CA ALA A 278 -7.77 -5.85 4.13
C ALA A 278 -8.31 -7.12 3.46
N TYR A 279 -7.43 -8.08 3.17
CA TYR A 279 -7.79 -9.35 2.57
C TYR A 279 -8.02 -10.42 3.64
N ASP A 280 -9.07 -11.23 3.47
CA ASP A 280 -9.39 -12.37 4.35
C ASP A 280 -9.52 -11.98 5.83
N VAL A 281 -10.36 -10.98 6.10
CA VAL A 281 -10.60 -10.48 7.46
C VAL A 281 -11.87 -11.06 8.05
N GLU A 282 -11.89 -11.18 9.37
CA GLU A 282 -13.07 -11.51 10.16
C GLU A 282 -13.44 -10.32 11.05
N LEU A 283 -14.61 -9.74 10.78
CA LEU A 283 -15.19 -8.61 11.53
C LEU A 283 -16.38 -9.11 12.34
N VAL A 284 -16.56 -8.54 13.53
CA VAL A 284 -17.71 -8.85 14.40
C VAL A 284 -18.44 -7.55 14.72
N GLY A 285 -19.73 -7.49 14.38
CA GLY A 285 -20.52 -6.29 14.60
C GLY A 285 -22.02 -6.56 14.52
N SER A 286 -22.80 -5.56 14.90
CA SER A 286 -24.25 -5.57 14.79
C SER A 286 -24.68 -5.11 13.40
N VAL A 287 -25.65 -5.80 12.80
CA VAL A 287 -26.26 -5.30 11.57
C VAL A 287 -27.28 -4.23 11.95
N ILE A 288 -27.02 -2.99 11.53
CA ILE A 288 -27.87 -1.84 11.91
C ILE A 288 -28.85 -1.43 10.83
N ASP A 289 -28.61 -1.81 9.58
CA ASP A 289 -29.45 -1.46 8.43
C ASP A 289 -29.24 -2.41 7.25
N ILE A 290 -30.25 -2.52 6.38
CA ILE A 290 -30.18 -3.18 5.08
C ILE A 290 -30.37 -2.11 4.00
N ARG A 291 -29.30 -1.82 3.24
CA ARG A 291 -29.32 -0.72 2.26
C ARG A 291 -30.16 -1.04 1.03
N ASP A 292 -30.58 0.03 0.36
CA ASP A 292 -31.20 -0.04 -0.97
C ASP A 292 -30.40 -0.90 -1.96
N GLY A 293 -31.14 -1.63 -2.80
CA GLY A 293 -30.56 -2.61 -3.72
C GLY A 293 -30.13 -3.90 -3.03
N SER A 294 -30.76 -4.22 -1.88
CA SER A 294 -30.79 -5.53 -1.25
C SER A 294 -32.07 -6.31 -1.62
N GLY A 295 -32.10 -7.60 -1.32
CA GLY A 295 -33.22 -8.50 -1.65
C GLY A 295 -33.19 -8.93 -3.11
N LEU A 296 -34.36 -8.89 -3.77
CA LEU A 296 -34.51 -9.27 -5.18
C LEU A 296 -34.10 -8.11 -6.10
N ILE A 297 -32.96 -8.27 -6.76
CA ILE A 297 -32.39 -7.29 -7.70
C ILE A 297 -32.46 -7.81 -9.14
N LYS A 298 -32.14 -6.92 -10.09
CA LYS A 298 -32.00 -7.27 -11.51
C LYS A 298 -30.61 -6.89 -12.01
N ARG A 299 -29.97 -7.74 -12.80
CA ARG A 299 -28.64 -7.51 -13.36
C ARG A 299 -28.64 -7.46 -14.88
N CYS A 300 -27.71 -6.70 -15.42
CA CYS A 300 -27.41 -6.69 -16.84
C CYS A 300 -26.68 -7.99 -17.19
N PRO A 301 -27.15 -8.78 -18.17
CA PRO A 301 -26.50 -10.04 -18.56
C PRO A 301 -25.09 -9.81 -19.13
N ASP A 302 -24.82 -8.62 -19.70
CA ASP A 302 -23.54 -8.33 -20.36
C ASP A 302 -22.44 -7.88 -19.38
N CYS A 303 -22.79 -7.25 -18.25
CA CYS A 303 -21.78 -6.74 -17.31
C CYS A 303 -22.08 -6.97 -15.82
N GLY A 304 -23.15 -7.69 -15.48
CA GLY A 304 -23.52 -8.01 -14.11
C GLY A 304 -23.94 -6.83 -13.22
N ARG A 305 -23.90 -5.59 -13.72
CA ARG A 305 -24.32 -4.40 -12.95
C ARG A 305 -25.82 -4.40 -12.70
N VAL A 306 -26.23 -3.84 -11.55
CA VAL A 306 -27.64 -3.71 -11.20
C VAL A 306 -28.37 -2.78 -12.17
N VAL A 307 -29.53 -3.23 -12.63
CA VAL A 307 -30.38 -2.56 -13.60
C VAL A 307 -31.55 -1.87 -12.89
N GLN A 308 -31.83 -0.63 -13.28
CA GLN A 308 -33.00 0.10 -12.80
C GLN A 308 -33.96 0.32 -13.97
N THR A 309 -35.23 -0.09 -13.79
CA THR A 309 -36.30 0.12 -14.80
C THR A 309 -35.91 -0.40 -16.20
N GLY A 310 -35.22 -1.54 -16.27
CA GLY A 310 -34.79 -2.17 -17.52
C GLY A 310 -33.61 -1.50 -18.23
N GLN A 311 -32.95 -0.51 -17.60
CA GLN A 311 -31.80 0.19 -18.17
C GLN A 311 -30.51 -0.05 -17.38
N CYS A 312 -29.49 -0.55 -18.09
CA CYS A 312 -28.10 -0.59 -17.65
C CYS A 312 -27.40 0.72 -18.03
N ARG A 313 -26.59 1.28 -17.12
CA ARG A 313 -25.85 2.53 -17.35
C ARG A 313 -24.85 2.45 -18.51
N GLN A 314 -24.37 1.25 -18.83
CA GLN A 314 -23.36 1.02 -19.86
C GLN A 314 -23.96 0.51 -21.18
N HIS A 315 -24.91 -0.42 -21.09
CA HIS A 315 -25.47 -1.10 -22.28
C HIS A 315 -26.88 -0.62 -22.67
N GLY A 316 -27.43 0.37 -21.95
CA GLY A 316 -28.74 0.91 -22.24
C GLY A 316 -29.86 -0.07 -21.88
N ALA A 317 -30.87 -0.18 -22.74
CA ALA A 317 -32.00 -1.09 -22.50
C ALA A 317 -31.54 -2.56 -22.60
N VAL A 318 -31.79 -3.34 -21.56
CA VAL A 318 -31.38 -4.75 -21.47
C VAL A 318 -32.51 -5.61 -20.90
N GLU A 319 -32.58 -6.88 -21.33
CA GLU A 319 -33.42 -7.88 -20.68
C GLU A 319 -32.73 -8.37 -19.41
N ALA A 320 -33.04 -7.71 -18.29
CA ALA A 320 -32.33 -7.94 -17.05
C ALA A 320 -32.71 -9.28 -16.40
N GLU A 321 -31.71 -9.92 -15.79
CA GLU A 321 -31.85 -11.20 -15.10
C GLU A 321 -32.07 -10.98 -13.60
N ASP A 322 -33.02 -11.71 -13.02
CA ASP A 322 -33.30 -11.63 -11.58
C ASP A 322 -32.16 -12.27 -10.77
N ASP A 323 -31.79 -11.63 -9.67
CA ASP A 323 -30.72 -12.06 -8.78
C ASP A 323 -31.00 -11.67 -7.32
N LEU A 324 -30.25 -12.24 -6.37
CA LEU A 324 -30.29 -11.90 -4.96
C LEU A 324 -28.99 -11.22 -4.53
N ARG A 325 -29.09 -10.23 -3.65
CA ARG A 325 -27.95 -9.59 -2.99
C ARG A 325 -28.41 -8.96 -1.69
N VAL A 326 -27.57 -8.93 -0.68
CA VAL A 326 -27.77 -8.09 0.51
C VAL A 326 -26.61 -7.12 0.67
N LYS A 327 -26.94 -5.89 1.06
CA LYS A 327 -26.00 -4.85 1.50
C LYS A 327 -26.31 -4.53 2.95
N ALA A 328 -25.75 -5.30 3.88
CA ALA A 328 -25.94 -5.13 5.31
C ALA A 328 -24.92 -4.13 5.87
N VAL A 329 -25.37 -3.16 6.66
CA VAL A 329 -24.46 -2.25 7.37
C VAL A 329 -24.06 -2.91 8.69
N LEU A 330 -22.79 -3.30 8.79
CA LEU A 330 -22.19 -3.89 9.98
C LEU A 330 -21.47 -2.81 10.77
N ASP A 331 -21.73 -2.72 12.08
CA ASP A 331 -21.17 -1.71 12.97
C ASP A 331 -20.73 -2.38 14.28
N ASP A 332 -19.48 -2.11 14.71
CA ASP A 332 -18.90 -2.66 15.94
C ASP A 332 -18.76 -1.61 17.06
N GLY A 333 -19.32 -0.41 16.84
CA GLY A 333 -19.20 0.75 17.72
C GLY A 333 -17.93 1.58 17.50
N THR A 334 -16.97 1.10 16.69
CA THR A 334 -15.75 1.84 16.34
C THR A 334 -15.83 2.49 14.96
N ASP A 335 -16.42 1.80 13.99
CA ASP A 335 -16.75 2.29 12.65
C ASP A 335 -17.81 1.35 12.01
N SER A 336 -18.17 1.58 10.75
CA SER A 336 -19.14 0.77 10.01
C SER A 336 -18.66 0.38 8.61
N VAL A 337 -19.04 -0.82 8.16
CA VAL A 337 -18.78 -1.32 6.79
C VAL A 337 -20.08 -1.82 6.15
N THR A 338 -20.13 -1.80 4.83
CA THR A 338 -21.22 -2.46 4.09
C THR A 338 -20.80 -3.88 3.71
N ALA A 339 -21.31 -4.88 4.41
CA ALA A 339 -21.18 -6.29 4.05
C ALA A 339 -22.06 -6.60 2.83
N ILE A 340 -21.43 -7.02 1.74
CA ILE A 340 -22.08 -7.39 0.49
C ILE A 340 -22.14 -8.90 0.41
N LEU A 341 -23.35 -9.45 0.58
CA LEU A 341 -23.62 -10.87 0.44
C LEU A 341 -24.05 -11.14 -1.00
N ASP A 342 -23.45 -12.16 -1.59
CA ASP A 342 -23.80 -12.65 -2.91
C ASP A 342 -25.15 -13.41 -2.90
N ARG A 343 -25.47 -14.08 -4.02
CA ARG A 343 -26.73 -14.82 -4.16
C ARG A 343 -26.88 -15.93 -3.12
N GLU A 344 -25.81 -16.67 -2.85
CA GLU A 344 -25.86 -17.87 -2.00
C GLU A 344 -26.04 -17.44 -0.54
N LEU A 345 -25.20 -16.53 -0.05
CA LEU A 345 -25.33 -15.98 1.29
C LEU A 345 -26.64 -15.22 1.49
N THR A 346 -27.13 -14.52 0.46
CA THR A 346 -28.44 -13.86 0.53
C THR A 346 -29.59 -14.86 0.64
N ALA A 347 -29.53 -15.97 -0.10
CA ALA A 347 -30.55 -17.02 -0.03
C ALA A 347 -30.59 -17.66 1.36
N ASP A 348 -29.43 -17.87 1.97
CA ASP A 348 -29.31 -18.42 3.33
C ASP A 348 -29.93 -17.47 4.37
N VAL A 349 -29.59 -16.18 4.29
CA VAL A 349 -30.13 -15.16 5.20
C VAL A 349 -31.64 -14.93 4.98
N TYR A 350 -32.10 -14.99 3.74
CA TYR A 350 -33.53 -14.92 3.40
C TYR A 350 -34.30 -16.18 3.83
N GLY A 351 -33.62 -17.31 4.01
CA GLY A 351 -34.25 -18.60 4.33
C GLY A 351 -35.00 -19.22 3.15
N GLY A 352 -34.64 -18.88 1.91
CA GLY A 352 -35.36 -19.31 0.70
C GLY A 352 -34.57 -19.12 -0.59
N THR A 353 -35.09 -19.66 -1.69
CA THR A 353 -34.44 -19.58 -3.00
C THR A 353 -34.80 -18.30 -3.77
N LEU A 354 -34.07 -18.01 -4.85
CA LEU A 354 -34.45 -16.94 -5.80
C LEU A 354 -35.87 -17.14 -6.34
N ALA A 355 -36.35 -18.38 -6.51
CA ALA A 355 -37.70 -18.64 -6.97
C ALA A 355 -38.75 -18.19 -5.94
N ASP A 356 -38.49 -18.49 -4.66
CA ASP A 356 -39.36 -18.10 -3.54
C ASP A 356 -39.40 -16.57 -3.40
N ALA A 357 -38.24 -15.91 -3.49
CA ALA A 357 -38.15 -14.45 -3.47
C ALA A 357 -38.94 -13.81 -4.63
N ARG A 358 -38.89 -14.39 -5.84
CA ARG A 358 -39.68 -13.93 -7.00
C ARG A 358 -41.17 -14.18 -6.81
N GLU A 359 -41.56 -15.24 -6.12
CA GLU A 359 -42.96 -15.52 -5.78
C GLU A 359 -43.47 -14.49 -4.78
N GLN A 360 -42.75 -14.30 -3.67
CA GLN A 360 -43.08 -13.31 -2.65
C GLN A 360 -43.24 -11.89 -3.23
N ALA A 361 -42.28 -11.46 -4.05
CA ALA A 361 -42.35 -10.14 -4.70
C ALA A 361 -43.56 -10.02 -5.64
N ARG A 362 -43.94 -11.10 -6.33
CA ARG A 362 -45.13 -11.12 -7.20
C ARG A 362 -46.44 -11.07 -6.41
N GLU A 363 -46.52 -11.78 -5.28
CA GLU A 363 -47.68 -11.77 -4.40
C GLU A 363 -47.89 -10.42 -3.72
N ALA A 364 -46.80 -9.77 -3.28
CA ALA A 364 -46.83 -8.45 -2.68
C ALA A 364 -47.01 -7.31 -3.73
N MET A 365 -46.79 -7.60 -5.01
CA MET A 365 -46.62 -6.59 -6.07
C MET A 365 -45.53 -5.56 -5.74
N ASP A 366 -44.52 -5.97 -4.99
CA ASP A 366 -43.43 -5.12 -4.53
C ASP A 366 -42.13 -5.93 -4.47
N HIS A 367 -41.07 -5.41 -5.08
CA HIS A 367 -39.75 -6.04 -5.05
C HIS A 367 -39.01 -5.80 -3.73
N SER A 368 -39.35 -4.76 -2.96
CA SER A 368 -38.66 -4.46 -1.69
C SER A 368 -39.00 -5.45 -0.58
N VAL A 369 -40.14 -6.15 -0.67
CA VAL A 369 -40.63 -7.07 0.38
C VAL A 369 -39.60 -8.13 0.78
N VAL A 370 -38.76 -8.56 -0.17
CA VAL A 370 -37.68 -9.52 0.08
C VAL A 370 -36.61 -8.91 0.98
N ALA A 371 -36.24 -7.65 0.73
CA ALA A 371 -35.29 -6.92 1.57
C ALA A 371 -35.89 -6.64 2.96
N ASP A 372 -37.18 -6.30 3.03
CA ASP A 372 -37.88 -6.08 4.31
C ASP A 372 -37.91 -7.36 5.15
N THR A 373 -38.18 -8.51 4.52
CA THR A 373 -38.15 -9.83 5.19
C THR A 373 -36.76 -10.14 5.75
N ILE A 374 -35.71 -9.92 4.94
CA ILE A 374 -34.33 -10.09 5.37
C ILE A 374 -34.02 -9.16 6.55
N ALA A 375 -34.43 -7.89 6.48
CA ALA A 375 -34.17 -6.91 7.51
C ALA A 375 -34.81 -7.29 8.86
N GLU A 376 -36.02 -7.85 8.86
CA GLU A 376 -36.69 -8.34 10.07
C GLU A 376 -35.88 -9.44 10.79
N ASP A 377 -35.14 -10.24 10.04
CA ASP A 377 -34.35 -11.34 10.60
C ASP A 377 -32.93 -10.94 11.01
N VAL A 378 -32.28 -10.00 10.32
CA VAL A 378 -30.88 -9.67 10.60
C VAL A 378 -30.65 -8.38 11.37
N VAL A 379 -31.50 -7.36 11.19
CA VAL A 379 -31.27 -6.05 11.80
C VAL A 379 -31.40 -6.14 13.32
N GLY A 380 -30.43 -5.58 14.03
CA GLY A 380 -30.31 -5.61 15.47
C GLY A 380 -29.64 -6.87 16.03
N ARG A 381 -29.25 -7.83 15.19
CA ARG A 381 -28.47 -9.00 15.60
C ARG A 381 -26.98 -8.80 15.31
N GLU A 382 -26.14 -9.56 15.99
CA GLU A 382 -24.69 -9.49 15.85
C GLU A 382 -24.18 -10.65 15.01
N PHE A 383 -23.24 -10.37 14.11
CA PHE A 383 -22.71 -11.33 13.16
C PHE A 383 -21.19 -11.34 13.17
N ARG A 384 -20.64 -12.53 12.92
CA ARG A 384 -19.26 -12.73 12.51
C ARG A 384 -19.23 -12.82 10.99
N VAL A 385 -18.51 -11.90 10.36
CA VAL A 385 -18.48 -11.74 8.91
C VAL A 385 -17.05 -11.86 8.42
N ARG A 386 -16.80 -12.82 7.53
CA ARG A 386 -15.49 -13.03 6.89
C ARG A 386 -15.54 -12.56 5.45
N GLY A 387 -14.53 -11.83 4.99
CA GLY A 387 -14.49 -11.33 3.61
C GLY A 387 -13.24 -10.54 3.24
N HIS A 388 -13.31 -9.86 2.11
CA HIS A 388 -12.29 -8.93 1.64
C HIS A 388 -12.83 -7.50 1.75
N LEU A 389 -12.16 -6.67 2.55
CA LEU A 389 -12.55 -5.29 2.80
C LEU A 389 -11.80 -4.36 1.84
N SER A 390 -12.54 -3.50 1.16
CA SER A 390 -12.00 -2.41 0.36
C SER A 390 -12.57 -1.07 0.81
N VAL A 391 -11.75 -0.02 0.77
CA VAL A 391 -12.18 1.35 1.06
C VAL A 391 -12.00 2.19 -0.18
N ASP A 392 -13.09 2.80 -0.65
CA ASP A 392 -13.07 3.71 -1.79
C ASP A 392 -13.82 5.01 -1.46
N GLU A 393 -14.00 5.87 -2.47
CA GLU A 393 -14.73 7.14 -2.35
C GLU A 393 -16.21 6.97 -1.91
N TYR A 394 -16.78 5.76 -2.01
CA TYR A 394 -18.14 5.42 -1.60
C TYR A 394 -18.22 4.78 -0.22
N GLY A 395 -17.08 4.62 0.45
CA GLY A 395 -16.95 4.08 1.81
C GLY A 395 -16.40 2.66 1.84
N ALA A 396 -16.42 2.05 3.03
CA ALA A 396 -15.88 0.71 3.23
C ALA A 396 -16.89 -0.39 2.86
N ASN A 397 -16.48 -1.29 1.97
CA ASN A 397 -17.28 -2.42 1.51
C ASN A 397 -16.55 -3.73 1.85
N LEU A 398 -17.29 -4.72 2.34
CA LEU A 398 -16.79 -6.05 2.65
C LEU A 398 -17.44 -7.06 1.68
N GLU A 399 -16.68 -7.53 0.70
CA GLU A 399 -17.09 -8.66 -0.14
C GLU A 399 -17.12 -9.91 0.73
N THR A 400 -18.32 -10.40 1.04
CA THR A 400 -18.53 -11.38 2.10
C THR A 400 -18.39 -12.81 1.56
N ILE A 401 -17.59 -13.61 2.25
CA ILE A 401 -17.37 -15.03 1.98
C ILE A 401 -18.13 -15.90 3.00
N ALA A 402 -18.23 -15.44 4.25
CA ALA A 402 -19.03 -16.10 5.27
C ALA A 402 -19.76 -15.08 6.14
N PHE A 403 -21.01 -15.38 6.47
CA PHE A 403 -21.87 -14.52 7.28
C PHE A 403 -22.62 -15.40 8.28
N ALA A 404 -22.25 -15.31 9.56
CA ALA A 404 -22.81 -16.18 10.60
C ALA A 404 -23.29 -15.35 11.78
N GLU A 405 -24.53 -15.59 12.24
CA GLU A 405 -25.04 -14.98 13.47
C GLU A 405 -24.15 -15.44 14.63
N ARG A 406 -23.77 -14.48 15.47
CA ARG A 406 -22.92 -14.75 16.62
C ARG A 406 -23.78 -15.33 17.74
N ASP A 407 -23.48 -16.56 18.13
CA ASP A 407 -24.19 -17.32 19.17
C ASP A 407 -23.44 -17.41 20.51
N ASP A 408 -22.36 -16.63 20.67
CA ASP A 408 -21.58 -16.57 21.91
C ASP A 408 -22.46 -16.16 23.12
N ASP A 409 -22.26 -16.82 24.25
CA ASP A 409 -22.98 -16.53 25.50
C ASP A 409 -22.79 -15.05 25.92
N PRO A 410 -23.87 -14.25 26.01
CA PRO A 410 -23.80 -12.85 26.43
C PRO A 410 -23.08 -12.63 27.76
N ALA A 411 -23.18 -13.58 28.70
CA ALA A 411 -22.48 -13.48 29.99
C ALA A 411 -20.96 -13.63 29.82
N ALA A 412 -20.52 -14.58 28.99
CA ALA A 412 -19.10 -14.76 28.68
C ALA A 412 -18.53 -13.52 27.98
N ARG A 413 -19.29 -12.90 27.06
CA ARG A 413 -18.91 -11.65 26.39
C ARG A 413 -18.74 -10.49 27.35
N ALA A 414 -19.71 -10.30 28.24
CA ALA A 414 -19.65 -9.25 29.25
C ALA A 414 -18.43 -9.42 30.17
N ALA A 415 -18.11 -10.66 30.53
CA ALA A 415 -16.92 -10.96 31.34
C ALA A 415 -15.61 -10.68 30.58
N ALA A 416 -15.52 -11.05 29.30
CA ALA A 416 -14.35 -10.76 28.47
C ALA A 416 -14.13 -9.26 28.30
N PHE A 417 -15.20 -8.50 28.01
CA PHE A 417 -15.13 -7.04 27.90
C PHE A 417 -14.71 -6.38 29.22
N LEU A 418 -15.25 -6.83 30.36
CA LEU A 418 -14.82 -6.31 31.67
C LEU A 418 -13.34 -6.59 31.94
N ALA A 419 -12.85 -7.78 31.59
CA ALA A 419 -11.43 -8.12 31.77
C ALA A 419 -10.51 -7.25 30.92
N GLU A 420 -10.93 -6.84 29.72
CA GLU A 420 -10.18 -5.93 28.85
C GLU A 420 -10.14 -4.50 29.40
N VAL A 421 -11.25 -4.01 29.96
CA VAL A 421 -11.31 -2.68 30.59
C VAL A 421 -10.49 -2.59 31.88
N ASP A 422 -10.39 -3.71 32.61
CA ASP A 422 -9.63 -3.79 33.87
C ASP A 422 -8.12 -4.04 33.67
N ALA A 423 -7.68 -4.38 32.45
CA ALA A 423 -6.28 -4.61 32.08
C ALA A 423 -5.56 -3.31 31.70
#